data_AF-A0A1X0ZXP8-F1
#
_entry.id   AF-A0A1X0ZXP8-F1
#
_cell.length_a   1.000
_cell.length_b   1.000
_cell.length_c   1.000
_cell.angle_alpha   90.00
_cell.angle_beta   90.00
_cell.angle_gamma   90.00
#
_symmetry.space_group_name_H-M   'P 1'
#
loop_
_entity.id
_entity.type
_entity.pdbx_description
1 polymer ?
#
loop_
_entity_poly.entity_id
_entity_poly.type
_entity_poly.pdbx_seq_one_letter_code
_entity_poly.pdbx_strand_id
1 'polypeptide(L)' 'MQIAIDTPYVTIAEFVKRSGQSKSAVENEIKAGHYLIRPKQGGSKGAVLINMVHMAMEAAEQAERARQVPNQ' A
#
# COMPACT_ATOMS: atom_id res chain seq x y z
N MET A 1 -12.16 -15.68 -0.02
CA MET A 1 -11.67 -14.81 -1.11
C MET A 1 -10.21 -15.16 -1.37
N GLN A 2 -9.81 -15.36 -2.61
CA GLN A 2 -8.42 -15.62 -2.98
C GLN A 2 -7.90 -14.40 -3.76
N ILE A 3 -6.88 -13.73 -3.22
CA ILE A 3 -6.23 -12.57 -3.87
C ILE A 3 -4.84 -13.03 -4.32
N ALA A 4 -4.55 -12.89 -5.62
CA ALA A 4 -3.23 -13.12 -6.18
C ALA A 4 -2.53 -11.78 -6.42
N ILE A 5 -1.28 -11.66 -5.96
CA ILE A 5 -0.46 -10.46 -6.12
C ILE A 5 0.84 -10.90 -6.77
N ASP A 6 1.02 -10.53 -8.03
CA ASP A 6 2.18 -10.85 -8.86
C ASP A 6 3.45 -10.16 -8.35
N THR A 7 3.31 -8.90 -7.90
CA THR A 7 4.42 -8.05 -7.45
C THR A 7 4.16 -7.57 -6.02
N PRO A 8 4.61 -8.31 -4.99
CA PRO A 8 4.27 -8.01 -3.59
C PRO A 8 4.95 -6.75 -3.03
N TYR A 9 6.00 -6.26 -3.70
CA TYR A 9 6.73 -5.06 -3.32
C TYR A 9 6.94 -4.15 -4.53
N VAL A 10 6.53 -2.89 -4.42
CA VAL A 10 6.69 -1.90 -5.48
C VAL A 10 7.44 -0.67 -4.99
N THR A 11 8.06 0.08 -5.90
CA THR A 11 8.65 1.38 -5.55
C THR A 11 7.57 2.43 -5.30
N ILE A 12 7.90 3.52 -4.59
CA ILE A 12 7.00 4.68 -4.45
C ILE A 12 6.52 5.18 -5.83
N ALA A 13 7.43 5.26 -6.81
CA ALA A 13 7.11 5.74 -8.15
C ALA A 13 6.07 4.86 -8.86
N GLU A 14 6.16 3.54 -8.67
CA GLU A 14 5.19 2.61 -9.24
C GLU A 14 3.86 2.66 -8.48
N PHE A 15 3.90 2.77 -7.15
CA PHE A 15 2.70 2.90 -6.34
C PHE A 15 1.90 4.16 -6.69
N VAL A 16 2.57 5.31 -6.82
CA VAL A 16 1.99 6.58 -7.26
C VAL A 16 1.24 6.45 -8.58
N LYS A 17 1.81 5.74 -9.57
CA LYS A 17 1.15 5.50 -10.86
C LYS A 17 -0.12 4.66 -10.71
N ARG A 18 -0.10 3.64 -9.84
CA ARG A 18 -1.22 2.71 -9.62
C ARG A 18 -2.34 3.32 -8.79
N SER A 19 -1.99 4.06 -7.74
CA SER A 19 -2.94 4.61 -6.77
C SER A 19 -3.51 5.97 -7.19
N GLY A 20 -2.85 6.67 -8.11
CA GLY A 20 -3.20 8.04 -8.50
C GLY A 20 -2.88 9.10 -7.44
N GLN A 21 -2.25 8.70 -6.33
CA GLN A 21 -1.83 9.63 -5.28
C GLN A 21 -0.60 10.43 -5.70
N SER A 22 -0.45 11.65 -5.16
CA SER A 22 0.78 12.40 -5.34
C SER A 22 1.94 11.73 -4.60
N LYS A 23 3.17 11.90 -5.11
CA LYS A 23 4.38 11.37 -4.45
C LYS A 23 4.52 11.88 -3.01
N SER A 24 4.22 13.15 -2.76
CA SER A 24 4.29 13.76 -1.43
C SER A 24 3.26 13.17 -0.46
N ALA A 25 2.04 12.89 -0.92
CA ALA A 25 1.04 12.21 -0.11
C ALA A 25 1.55 10.82 0.33
N VAL A 26 2.04 10.02 -0.62
CA VAL A 26 2.59 8.69 -0.33
C VAL A 26 3.76 8.75 0.64
N GLU A 27 4.68 9.70 0.48
CA GLU A 27 5.80 9.89 1.41
C GLU A 27 5.35 10.31 2.82
N ASN A 28 4.27 11.10 2.94
CA ASN A 28 3.71 11.48 4.23
C ASN A 28 3.05 10.29 4.93
N GLU A 29 2.27 9.48 4.20
CA GLU A 29 1.66 8.25 4.72
C GLU A 29 2.72 7.25 5.20
N ILE A 30 3.84 7.13 4.47
CA ILE A 30 4.97 6.31 4.89
C ILE A 30 5.57 6.83 6.21
N LYS A 31 5.79 8.15 6.32
CA LYS A 31 6.32 8.76 7.55
C LYS A 31 5.37 8.62 8.73
N ALA A 32 4.06 8.69 8.48
CA ALA A 32 3.02 8.49 9.48
C ALA A 32 2.86 7.01 9.90
N GLY A 33 3.50 6.08 9.19
CA GLY A 33 3.46 4.64 9.48
C GLY A 33 2.22 3.93 8.94
N HIS A 34 1.47 4.57 8.03
CA HIS A 34 0.27 3.99 7.43
C HIS A 34 0.60 2.93 6.37
N TYR A 35 1.80 2.98 5.77
CA TYR A 35 2.23 1.98 4.79
C TYR A 35 3.35 1.10 5.34
N LEU A 36 3.15 -0.22 5.25
CA LEU A 36 4.23 -1.18 5.49
C LEU A 36 5.25 -1.13 4.35
N ILE A 37 6.50 -0.90 4.73
CA ILE A 37 7.60 -0.69 3.81
C ILE A 37 8.81 -1.59 4.11
N ARG A 38 9.54 -1.94 3.06
CA ARG A 38 10.86 -2.58 3.13
C ARG A 38 11.93 -1.61 2.64
N PRO A 39 12.97 -1.29 3.42
CA PRO A 39 14.11 -0.51 2.95
C PRO A 39 14.83 -1.18 1.77
N LYS A 40 15.33 -0.41 0.80
CA LYS A 40 16.23 -0.95 -0.23
C LYS A 40 17.63 -1.16 0.37
N GLN A 41 18.25 -2.30 0.10
CA GLN A 41 19.65 -2.52 0.43
C GLN A 41 20.56 -1.72 -0.52
N GLY A 42 21.67 -1.17 -0.03
CA GLY A 42 22.70 -0.54 -0.88
C GLY A 42 22.68 0.99 -1.03
N GLY A 43 22.14 1.75 -0.07
CA GLY A 43 22.58 3.15 0.12
C GLY A 43 21.80 4.27 -0.56
N SER A 44 20.68 3.98 -1.23
CA SER A 44 19.74 5.05 -1.60
C SER A 44 18.98 5.50 -0.34
N LYS A 45 19.49 6.52 0.37
CA LYS A 45 18.82 7.11 1.56
C LYS A 45 17.33 7.33 1.28
N GLY A 46 16.47 6.68 2.07
CA GLY A 46 15.01 6.84 1.98
C GLY A 46 14.32 6.06 0.86
N ALA A 47 15.05 5.28 0.05
CA ALA A 47 14.40 4.46 -0.97
C ALA A 47 13.78 3.21 -0.33
N VAL A 48 12.46 3.15 -0.34
CA VAL A 48 11.67 2.06 0.24
C VAL A 48 10.83 1.38 -0.82
N LEU A 49 10.37 0.17 -0.50
CA LEU A 49 9.41 -0.61 -1.27
C LEU A 49 8.14 -0.77 -0.46
N ILE A 50 6.99 -0.45 -1.05
CA ILE A 50 5.67 -0.55 -0.41
C ILE A 50 5.16 -1.98 -0.55
N ASN A 51 4.65 -2.54 0.55
CA ASN A 51 4.11 -3.89 0.62
C ASN A 51 2.67 -3.92 0.10
N MET A 52 2.47 -4.43 -1.11
CA MET A 52 1.16 -4.51 -1.76
C MET A 52 0.25 -5.57 -1.15
N VAL A 53 0.82 -6.59 -0.51
CA VAL A 53 0.03 -7.63 0.18
C VAL A 53 -0.76 -7.02 1.31
N HIS A 54 -0.11 -6.17 2.11
CA HIS A 54 -0.77 -5.48 3.20
C HIS A 54 -1.90 -4.57 2.70
N MET A 55 -1.62 -3.75 1.68
CA MET A 55 -2.63 -2.87 1.10
C MET A 55 -3.87 -3.64 0.60
N ALA A 56 -3.66 -4.80 -0.02
CA ALA A 56 -4.75 -5.64 -0.50
C ALA A 56 -5.55 -6.28 0.65
N MET A 57 -4.89 -6.69 1.74
CA MET A 57 -5.55 -7.21 2.93
C MET A 57 -6.41 -6.14 3.61
N GLU A 58 -5.89 -4.91 3.77
CA GLU A 58 -6.66 -3.80 4.35
C GLU A 58 -7.90 -3.48 3.51
N ALA A 59 -7.75 -3.43 2.18
CA ALA A 59 -8.86 -3.21 1.26
C ALA A 59 -9.90 -4.34 1.34
N ALA A 60 -9.45 -5.59 1.44
CA ALA A 60 -10.31 -6.75 1.65
C ALA A 60 -11.12 -6.65 2.95
N GLU A 61 -10.47 -6.28 4.05
CA GLU A 61 -11.12 -6.09 5.35
C GLU A 61 -12.12 -4.93 5.33
N GLN A 62 -11.81 -3.83 4.64
CA GLN A 62 -12.75 -2.72 4.44
C GLN A 62 -13.98 -3.15 3.64
N ALA A 63 -13.79 -3.90 2.55
CA ALA A 63 -14.89 -4.41 1.74
C ALA A 63 -15.79 -5.35 2.55
N GLU A 64 -15.20 -6.21 3.40
CA GLU A 64 -15.97 -7.10 4.27
C GLU A 64 -16.77 -6.32 5.31
N ARG A 65 -16.18 -5.32 5.95
CA ARG A 65 -16.90 -4.41 6.86
C ARG A 65 -18.07 -3.72 6.17
N ALA A 66 -17.88 -3.22 4.95
CA ALA A 66 -18.93 -2.56 4.19
C ALA A 66 -20.12 -3.47 3.87
N ARG A 67 -19.89 -4.78 3.66
CA ARG A 67 -20.98 -5.76 3.44
C ARG A 67 -21.80 -6.04 4.70
N GLN A 68 -21.19 -5.90 5.87
CA GLN A 68 -21.83 -6.19 7.16
C GLN A 68 -22.66 -5.02 7.68
N VAL A 69 -22.49 -3.81 7.14
CA VAL A 69 -23.38 -2.68 7.42
C VAL A 69 -24.66 -2.90 6.61
N PRO A 70 -25.83 -3.12 7.24
CA PRO A 70 -27.08 -3.19 6.50
C PRO A 70 -27.29 -1.83 5.82
N ASN A 71 -27.66 -1.82 4.54
CA ASN A 71 -28.14 -0.60 3.87
C ASN A 71 -29.23 0.02 4.76
N GLN A 72 -28.91 1.15 5.39
CA GLN A 72 -29.89 2.01 6.05
C GLN A 72 -30.69 2.76 5.00
#